data_AF-A0A9D5LWG5-F1
#
_entry.id   AF-A0A9D5LWG5-F1
#
_cell.length_a   1.000
_cell.length_b   1.000
_cell.length_c   1.000
_cell.angle_alpha   90.00
_cell.angle_beta   90.00
_cell.angle_gamma   90.00
#
_symmetry.space_group_name_H-M   'P 1'
#
loop_
_entity.id
_entity.type
_entity.pdbx_description
1 polymer ?
#
loop_
_entity_poly.entity_id
_entity_poly.type
_entity_poly.pdbx_seq_one_letter_code
_entity_poly.pdbx_strand_id
1 'polypeptide(L)'
;MNESLFNLAEHTNRSIFLTGKAGTGKTTFLNEFVLKTKKKHIVVAPTGIAAINAGGVTIHSMFGLPPRTFLPTTERIDGNLAMNIADLM
;
A
#
# COMPACT_ATOMS: atom_id res chain seq x y z
N MET A 1 22.79 1.90 0.12
CA MET A 1 21.42 2.10 0.64
C MET A 1 21.21 3.59 0.87
N ASN A 2 20.08 4.17 0.48
CA ASN A 2 19.83 5.59 0.77
C ASN A 2 19.42 5.72 2.25
N GLU A 3 20.41 5.85 3.13
CA GLU A 3 20.21 5.90 4.59
C GLU A 3 19.22 6.99 5.02
N SER A 4 19.23 8.13 4.30
CA SER A 4 18.29 9.23 4.57
C SER A 4 16.82 8.81 4.39
N LEU A 5 16.53 8.01 3.35
CA LEU A 5 15.17 7.53 3.08
C LEU A 5 14.74 6.45 4.07
N PHE A 6 15.65 5.54 4.42
CA PHE A 6 15.39 4.53 5.44
C PHE A 6 15.04 5.19 6.78
N ASN A 7 15.86 6.15 7.22
CA ASN A 7 15.63 6.86 8.49
C ASN A 7 14.33 7.66 8.47
N LEU A 8 13.98 8.29 7.35
CA LEU A 8 12.71 8.99 7.20
C LEU A 8 11.52 8.03 7.35
N ALA A 9 11.59 6.85 6.72
CA ALA A 9 10.54 5.85 6.78
C ALA A 9 10.46 5.14 8.15
N GLU A 10 11.60 4.89 8.80
CA GLU A 10 11.68 4.16 10.07
C GLU A 10 11.39 5.04 11.29
N HIS A 11 11.91 6.27 11.34
CA HIS A 11 11.89 7.08 12.55
C HIS A 11 10.82 8.19 12.54
N THR A 12 10.02 8.30 11.47
CA THR A 12 8.93 9.29 11.39
C THR A 12 7.59 8.64 11.03
N ASN A 13 6.49 9.38 11.22
CA ASN A 13 5.15 8.98 10.79
C ASN A 13 4.71 9.70 9.50
N ARG A 14 5.67 10.15 8.68
CA ARG A 14 5.35 10.87 7.44
C ARG A 14 4.93 9.90 6.34
N SER A 15 3.94 10.32 5.54
CA SER A 15 3.65 9.66 4.26
C SER A 15 4.73 10.01 3.23
N ILE A 16 5.27 8.99 2.56
CA ILE A 16 6.39 9.12 1.62
C ILE A 16 5.94 8.58 0.26
N PHE A 17 6.12 9.39 -0.78
CA PHE A 17 5.96 8.94 -2.16
C PHE A 17 7.35 8.74 -2.79
N LEU A 18 7.73 7.47 -2.98
CA LEU A 18 9.00 7.11 -3.62
C LEU A 18 8.77 6.81 -5.10
N THR A 19 9.34 7.65 -5.96
CA THR A 19 9.31 7.50 -7.42
C THR A 19 10.72 7.43 -8.01
N GLY A 20 10.82 7.04 -9.27
CA GLY A 20 12.09 6.91 -10.01
C GLY A 20 11.89 6.13 -11.30
N LYS A 21 12.83 6.25 -12.24
CA LYS A 21 12.82 5.51 -13.52
C LYS A 21 12.80 3.99 -13.32
N ALA A 22 12.51 3.23 -14.37
CA ALA A 22 12.65 1.78 -14.34
C ALA A 22 14.11 1.39 -13.98
N GLY A 23 14.29 0.31 -13.23
CA GLY A 23 15.62 -0.16 -12.84
C GLY A 23 16.33 0.63 -11.71
N THR A 24 15.70 1.65 -11.11
CA THR A 24 16.34 2.45 -10.04
C THR A 24 16.27 1.82 -8.64
N GLY A 25 16.04 0.51 -8.53
CA GLY A 25 16.08 -0.20 -7.24
C GLY A 25 14.91 0.06 -6.27
N LYS A 26 13.74 0.55 -6.73
CA LYS A 26 12.57 0.81 -5.85
C LYS A 26 12.09 -0.44 -5.11
N THR A 27 11.91 -1.55 -5.83
CA THR A 27 11.49 -2.83 -5.24
C THR A 27 12.58 -3.39 -4.33
N THR A 28 13.85 -3.21 -4.69
CA THR A 28 14.99 -3.58 -3.85
C THR A 28 14.95 -2.83 -2.52
N PHE A 29 14.75 -1.50 -2.54
CA PHE A 29 14.59 -0.70 -1.33
C PHE A 29 13.41 -1.15 -0.47
N LEU A 30 12.24 -1.41 -1.09
CA LEU A 30 11.07 -1.90 -0.36
C LEU A 30 11.37 -3.21 0.37
N ASN A 31 11.98 -4.18 -0.32
CA ASN A 31 12.31 -5.48 0.26
C ASN A 31 13.35 -5.35 1.39
N GLU A 32 14.39 -4.52 1.20
CA GLU A 32 15.38 -4.25 2.25
C GLU A 32 14.77 -3.54 3.45
N PHE A 33 13.85 -2.60 3.23
CA PHE A 33 13.16 -1.89 4.31
C PHE A 33 12.29 -2.84 5.13
N VAL A 34 11.48 -3.66 4.46
CA VAL A 34 10.61 -4.67 5.08
C VAL A 34 11.40 -5.66 5.94
N LEU A 35 12.59 -6.08 5.50
CA LEU A 35 13.45 -7.00 6.26
C LEU A 35 14.06 -6.38 7.52
N LYS A 36 14.20 -5.05 7.58
CA LYS A 36 14.94 -4.35 8.64
C LYS A 36 14.07 -3.50 9.56
N THR A 37 12.89 -3.07 9.10
CA THR A 37 12.00 -2.21 9.87
C THR A 37 11.50 -2.91 11.12
N LYS A 38 11.41 -2.17 12.23
CA LYS A 38 10.77 -2.65 13.46
C LYS A 38 9.27 -2.33 13.48
N LYS A 39 8.76 -1.61 12.47
CA LYS A 39 7.34 -1.27 12.37
C LYS A 39 6.53 -2.49 11.95
N LYS A 40 5.35 -2.63 12.57
CA LYS A 40 4.30 -3.47 12.00
C LYS A 40 3.92 -2.90 10.65
N HIS A 41 3.95 -3.75 9.63
CA HIS A 41 3.73 -3.33 8.26
C HIS A 41 2.90 -4.36 7.51
N ILE A 42 2.27 -3.90 6.43
CA ILE A 42 1.58 -4.72 5.44
C ILE A 42 2.04 -4.20 4.08
N VAL A 43 2.41 -5.11 3.19
CA VAL A 43 2.77 -4.78 1.82
C VAL A 43 1.57 -5.03 0.92
N VAL A 44 1.12 -3.98 0.23
CA VAL A 44 0.02 -4.06 -0.72
C VAL A 44 0.44 -3.56 -2.10
N ALA A 45 -0.13 -4.15 -3.15
CA ALA A 45 0.09 -3.73 -4.53
C ALA A 45 -1.22 -3.76 -5.35
N PRO A 46 -1.29 -3.01 -6.46
CA PRO A 46 -2.51 -2.93 -7.28
C PRO A 46 -2.76 -4.20 -8.12
N THR A 47 -1.73 -4.96 -8.47
CA THR A 47 -1.84 -6.18 -9.29
C THR A 47 -1.28 -7.40 -8.57
N GLY A 48 -1.77 -8.60 -8.92
CA GLY A 48 -1.33 -9.86 -8.31
C GLY A 48 0.17 -10.11 -8.47
N ILE A 49 0.71 -9.92 -9.68
CA ILE A 49 2.15 -10.12 -9.93
C ILE A 49 3.01 -9.16 -9.11
N ALA A 50 2.58 -7.89 -8.96
CA ALA A 50 3.32 -6.93 -8.15
C ALA A 50 3.26 -7.28 -6.65
N ALA A 51 2.11 -7.77 -6.17
CA ALA A 51 1.95 -8.22 -4.79
C ALA A 51 2.88 -9.40 -4.49
N ILE A 52 2.90 -10.42 -5.36
CA ILE A 52 3.79 -11.58 -5.24
C ILE A 52 5.26 -11.16 -5.21
N ASN A 53 5.68 -10.30 -6.14
CA ASN A 53 7.07 -9.84 -6.22
C ASN A 53 7.51 -9.01 -5.00
N ALA A 54 6.57 -8.38 -4.30
CA ALA A 54 6.83 -7.61 -3.08
C ALA A 54 6.57 -8.41 -1.79
N GLY A 55 6.21 -9.70 -1.89
CA GLY A 55 5.89 -10.54 -0.73
C GLY A 55 4.62 -10.11 0.02
N GLY A 56 3.66 -9.52 -0.68
CA GLY A 56 2.44 -8.96 -0.12
C GLY A 56 1.16 -9.50 -0.75
N VAL A 57 0.07 -8.75 -0.56
CA VAL A 57 -1.26 -9.05 -1.10
C VAL A 57 -1.77 -7.91 -1.98
N THR A 58 -2.86 -8.14 -2.70
CA THR A 58 -3.46 -7.04 -3.48
C THR A 58 -4.26 -6.11 -2.57
N ILE A 59 -4.41 -4.85 -2.98
CA ILE A 59 -5.30 -3.89 -2.29
C ILE A 59 -6.73 -4.47 -2.20
N HIS A 60 -7.21 -5.10 -3.28
CA HIS A 60 -8.53 -5.73 -3.33
C HIS A 60 -8.68 -6.81 -2.26
N SER A 61 -7.78 -7.79 -2.22
CA SER A 61 -7.85 -8.90 -1.26
C SER A 61 -7.62 -8.45 0.19
N MET A 62 -6.76 -7.46 0.43
CA MET A 62 -6.47 -6.96 1.78
C MET A 62 -7.68 -6.27 2.41
N PHE A 63 -8.41 -5.48 1.62
CA PHE A 63 -9.51 -4.65 2.11
C PHE A 63 -10.90 -5.16 1.71
N GLY A 64 -10.99 -6.36 1.13
CA GLY A 64 -12.25 -6.94 0.66
C GLY A 64 -12.92 -6.14 -0.46
N LEU A 65 -12.16 -5.37 -1.25
CA LEU A 65 -12.73 -4.56 -2.32
C LEU A 65 -13.07 -5.44 -3.53
N PRO A 66 -14.27 -5.31 -4.11
CA PRO A 66 -14.62 -6.01 -5.34
C PRO A 66 -13.72 -5.56 -6.50
N PRO A 67 -13.29 -6.45 -7.42
CA PRO A 67 -12.43 -6.12 -8.55
C PRO A 67 -13.23 -5.44 -9.68
N ARG A 68 -13.88 -4.32 -9.36
CA ARG A 68 -14.72 -3.53 -10.24
C ARG A 68 -14.31 -2.07 -10.20
N THR A 69 -14.66 -1.33 -11.25
CA THR A 69 -14.52 0.12 -11.26
C THR A 69 -15.57 0.77 -10.38
N PHE A 70 -15.14 1.83 -9.70
CA PHE A 70 -16.02 2.73 -8.97
C PHE A 70 -16.25 3.96 -9.83
N LEU A 71 -17.51 4.36 -9.99
CA LEU A 71 -17.84 5.64 -10.63
C LEU A 71 -17.47 6.76 -9.65
N PRO A 72 -16.65 7.76 -10.06
CA PRO A 72 -16.39 8.91 -9.23
C PRO A 72 -17.70 9.62 -8.92
N THR A 73 -17.95 9.86 -7.63
CA THR A 73 -19.08 10.66 -7.16
C THR A 73 -18.58 11.75 -6.22
N THR A 74 -19.25 12.89 -6.23
CA THR A 74 -19.06 13.97 -5.24
C THR A 74 -20.13 13.91 -4.15
N GLU A 75 -21.05 12.96 -4.23
CA GLU A 75 -22.04 12.72 -3.18
C GLU A 75 -21.34 12.39 -1.88
N ARG A 76 -21.80 13.03 -0.80
CA ARG A 76 -21.28 12.74 0.54
C ARG A 76 -21.72 11.32 0.90
N ILE A 77 -20.75 10.43 1.10
CA ILE A 77 -21.03 9.13 1.68
C ILE A 77 -21.43 9.35 3.14
N ASP A 78 -22.59 8.82 3.53
CA ASP A 78 -22.97 8.75 4.94
C ASP A 78 -21.95 7.87 5.68
N GLY A 79 -21.31 8.44 6.70
CA GLY A 79 -20.29 7.74 7.50
C GLY A 79 -20.82 6.46 8.16
N ASN A 80 -22.13 6.36 8.40
CA ASN A 80 -22.75 5.15 8.95
C ASN A 80 -22.81 4.00 7.93
N LEU A 81 -22.93 4.31 6.63
CA LEU A 81 -22.87 3.34 5.54
C LEU A 81 -21.42 2.91 5.26
N ALA A 82 -20.47 3.85 5.31
CA ALA A 82 -19.05 3.59 5.03
C ALA A 82 -18.37 2.61 6.01
N MET A 83 -18.93 2.45 7.21
CA MET A 83 -18.36 1.61 8.28
C MET A 83 -18.91 0.17 8.29
N ASN A 84 -19.98 -0.11 7.55
CA ASN A 84 -20.61 -1.42 7.56
C ASN A 84 -20.05 -2.32 6.45
N ILE A 85 -19.06 -3.14 6.80
CA ILE A 85 -18.46 -4.18 5.94
C ILE A 85 -19.51 -5.18 5.43
N ALA A 86 -20.62 -5.37 6.15
CA ALA A 86 -21.66 -6.34 5.81
C ALA A 86 -22.37 -6.06 4.47
N ASP A 87 -22.47 -4.80 4.04
CA ASP A 87 -23.13 -4.41 2.78
C ASP A 87 -22.19 -4.50 1.55
N LEU A 88 -20.91 -4.85 1.75
CA LEU A 88 -19.94 -4.98 0.66
C LEU A 88 -19.82 -6.43 0.13
N MET A 89 -20.51 -7.39 0.75
CA MET A 89 -20.53 -8.82 0.36
C MET A 89 -21.73 -9.16 -0.52
#